data_AF-A0AAV6TU12-F1
#
_entry.id   AF-A0AAV6TU12-F1
#
_cell.length_a   1.000
_cell.length_b   1.000
_cell.length_c   1.000
_cell.angle_alpha   90.00
_cell.angle_beta   90.00
_cell.angle_gamma   90.00
#
_symmetry.space_group_name_H-M   'P 1'
#
loop_
_entity.id
_entity.type
_entity.pdbx_description
1 polymer ?
#
loop_
_entity_poly.entity_id
_entity_poly.type
_entity_poly.pdbx_seq_one_letter_code
_entity_poly.pdbx_strand_id
1 'polypeptide(L)' 'MHHLRLIFQRFQEYGIRINPSKCNFGQPEVDFLGYRITAQGTQPMEDKVSAIVNFPKPSTEGLGKEDEKQR' A
#
# COMPACT_ATOMS: atom_id res chain seq x y z
N MET A 1 -21.84 9.23 6.47
CA MET A 1 -22.41 9.21 5.10
C MET A 1 -22.32 10.54 4.33
N HIS A 2 -21.95 11.68 4.95
CA HIS A 2 -21.84 12.95 4.23
C HIS A 2 -20.78 12.92 3.09
N HIS A 3 -19.58 12.42 3.36
CA HIS A 3 -18.49 12.36 2.36
C HIS A 3 -18.82 11.48 1.14
N LEU A 4 -19.42 10.30 1.35
CA LEU A 4 -19.81 9.42 0.24
C LEU A 4 -20.84 10.08 -0.69
N ARG A 5 -21.80 10.85 -0.13
CA ARG A 5 -22.76 11.61 -0.95
C ARG A 5 -22.08 12.65 -1.83
N LEU A 6 -21.11 13.40 -1.28
CA LEU A 6 -20.36 14.39 -2.06
C LEU A 6 -19.58 13.73 -3.23
N ILE A 7 -18.95 12.60 -2.96
CA ILE A 7 -18.20 11.84 -3.98
C ILE A 7 -19.16 11.32 -5.07
N PHE A 8 -20.28 10.71 -4.70
CA PHE A 8 -21.23 10.17 -5.67
C PHE A 8 -21.91 11.26 -6.50
N GLN A 9 -22.22 12.41 -5.90
CA GLN A 9 -22.73 13.57 -6.65
C GLN A 9 -21.72 14.02 -7.71
N ARG A 10 -20.44 14.10 -7.35
CA ARG A 10 -19.37 14.46 -8.29
C ARG A 10 -19.16 13.39 -9.36
N PHE A 11 -19.29 12.10 -9.03
CA PHE A 11 -19.27 11.05 -10.05
C PHE A 11 -20.43 11.18 -11.04
N GLN A 12 -21.63 11.48 -10.55
CA GLN A 12 -22.80 11.71 -11.39
C GLN A 12 -22.62 12.93 -12.31
N GLU A 13 -22.09 14.03 -11.79
CA GLU A 13 -21.82 15.26 -12.56
C GLU A 13 -20.90 15.02 -13.77
N TYR A 14 -19.86 14.19 -13.61
CA TYR A 14 -18.88 13.90 -14.67
C TYR A 14 -19.14 12.56 -15.39
N GLY A 15 -20.27 11.89 -15.14
CA GLY A 15 -20.63 10.63 -15.81
C GLY A 15 -19.76 9.43 -15.43
N ILE A 16 -19.09 9.46 -14.28
CA ILE A 16 -18.27 8.35 -13.77
C ILE A 16 -19.19 7.26 -13.20
N ARG A 17 -18.99 6.01 -13.64
CA ARG A 17 -19.72 4.85 -13.14
C ARG A 17 -18.83 4.03 -12.21
N ILE A 18 -19.39 3.60 -11.08
CA ILE A 18 -18.74 2.68 -10.14
C ILE A 18 -19.26 1.26 -10.34
N ASN A 19 -18.42 0.26 -10.09
CA ASN A 19 -18.84 -1.14 -10.01
C ASN A 19 -19.06 -1.51 -8.54
N PRO A 20 -20.33 -1.66 -8.07
CA PRO A 20 -20.61 -1.92 -6.66
C PRO A 20 -19.94 -3.18 -6.11
N SER A 21 -19.76 -4.21 -6.94
CA SER A 21 -19.10 -5.47 -6.53
C SER A 21 -17.62 -5.30 -6.16
N LYS A 22 -17.00 -4.19 -6.57
CA LYS A 22 -15.60 -3.86 -6.28
C LYS A 22 -15.45 -2.76 -5.23
N CYS A 23 -16.53 -2.30 -4.62
CA CYS A 23 -16.50 -1.22 -3.64
C CYS A 23 -16.62 -1.77 -2.21
N ASN A 24 -15.71 -1.33 -1.32
CA ASN A 24 -15.76 -1.62 0.10
C ASN A 24 -16.15 -0.33 0.85
N PHE A 25 -17.40 -0.24 1.31
CA PHE A 25 -17.89 0.91 2.07
C PHE A 25 -18.09 0.55 3.55
N GLY A 26 -17.81 1.49 4.44
CA GLY A 26 -18.10 1.38 5.87
C GLY A 26 -17.38 0.24 6.59
N GLN A 27 -16.27 -0.25 6.04
CA GLN A 27 -15.46 -1.30 6.64
C GLN A 27 -14.55 -0.71 7.73
N PRO A 28 -14.25 -1.47 8.80
CA PRO A 28 -13.29 -1.04 9.83
C PRO A 28 -11.84 -1.00 9.30
N GLU A 29 -11.57 -1.74 8.23
CA GLU A 29 -10.30 -1.78 7.52
C GLU A 29 -10.49 -1.91 6.01
N VAL A 30 -9.50 -1.47 5.23
CA VAL A 30 -9.53 -1.57 3.76
C VAL A 30 -8.11 -1.70 3.20
N ASP A 31 -7.96 -2.53 2.16
CA ASP A 31 -6.73 -2.62 1.39
C ASP A 31 -6.71 -1.57 0.29
N PHE A 32 -5.66 -0.75 0.27
CA PHE A 32 -5.49 0.31 -0.71
C PHE A 32 -4.00 0.49 -1.05
N LEU A 33 -3.69 0.41 -2.36
CA LEU A 33 -2.34 0.62 -2.90
C LEU A 33 -1.23 -0.23 -2.23
N GLY A 34 -1.54 -1.47 -1.84
CA GLY A 34 -0.58 -2.38 -1.19
C GLY A 34 -0.43 -2.17 0.32
N TYR A 35 -1.29 -1.35 0.92
CA TYR A 35 -1.36 -1.14 2.37
C TYR A 35 -2.73 -1.56 2.90
N ARG A 36 -2.74 -2.09 4.13
CA ARG A 36 -3.94 -2.21 4.95
C ARG A 36 -4.11 -0.95 5.78
N ILE A 37 -5.27 -0.32 5.64
CA ILE A 37 -5.66 0.88 6.38
C ILE A 37 -6.61 0.46 7.49
N THR A 38 -6.31 0.86 8.72
CA THR A 38 -7.11 0.57 9.93
C THR A 38 -7.27 1.85 10.75
N ALA A 39 -8.09 1.82 11.81
CA ALA A 39 -8.21 2.94 12.73
C ALA A 39 -6.89 3.28 13.46
N GLN A 40 -5.98 2.32 13.57
CA GLN A 40 -4.69 2.45 14.26
C GLN A 40 -3.59 2.99 13.34
N GLY A 41 -3.84 3.10 12.03
CA GLY A 41 -2.89 3.57 11.05
C GLY A 41 -2.82 2.66 9.81
N THR A 42 -1.71 2.76 9.09
CA THR A 42 -1.48 2.04 7.83
C THR A 42 -0.32 1.07 7.95
N GLN A 43 -0.47 -0.14 7.41
CA GLN A 43 0.57 -1.17 7.41
C GLN A 43 0.77 -1.72 6.00
N PRO A 44 2.01 -1.95 5.53
CA PRO A 44 2.23 -2.65 4.28
C PRO A 44 1.62 -4.05 4.32
N MET A 45 1.02 -4.49 3.22
CA MET A 45 0.51 -5.85 3.13
C MET A 45 1.67 -6.85 3.03
N GLU A 46 1.56 -7.96 3.76
CA GLU A 46 2.62 -8.96 3.89
C GLU A 46 3.07 -9.54 2.53
N ASP A 47 2.11 -9.82 1.63
CA ASP A 47 2.40 -10.32 0.28
C ASP A 47 3.23 -9.34 -0.54
N LYS A 48 3.11 -8.03 -0.29
CA LYS A 48 3.87 -6.98 -0.98
C LYS A 48 5.28 -6.78 -0.45
N VAL A 49 5.55 -7.11 0.82
CA VAL A 49 6.87 -6.93 1.44
C VAL A 49 7.67 -8.23 1.57
N SER A 50 7.01 -9.38 1.44
CA SER A 50 7.60 -10.72 1.61
C SER A 50 8.91 -10.92 0.85
N ALA A 51 9.00 -10.46 -0.42
CA ALA A 51 10.19 -10.60 -1.23
C ALA A 51 11.39 -9.82 -0.69
N ILE A 52 11.15 -8.65 -0.09
CA ILE A 52 12.20 -7.81 0.50
C ILE A 52 12.60 -8.37 1.86
N VAL A 53 11.61 -8.73 2.70
CA VAL A 53 11.83 -9.29 4.04
C VAL A 53 12.62 -10.60 3.98
N ASN A 54 12.28 -11.46 3.02
CA ASN A 54 12.91 -12.77 2.84
C ASN A 54 14.08 -12.72 1.86
N PHE A 55 14.54 -11.53 1.46
CA PHE A 55 15.64 -11.42 0.50
C PHE A 55 16.91 -12.01 1.14
N PRO A 56 17.55 -13.03 0.53
CA PRO A 56 18.75 -13.63 1.09
C PRO A 56 19.88 -12.61 1.09
N LYS A 57 20.74 -12.66 2.11
CA LYS A 57 21.96 -11.86 2.12
C LYS A 57 22.76 -12.16 0.85
N PRO A 58 23.17 -11.15 0.06
CA PRO A 58 23.96 -11.37 -1.14
C PRO A 58 25.23 -12.17 -0.84
N SER A 59 25.54 -13.16 -1.67
CA SER A 59 26.64 -14.11 -1.45
C SER A 59 27.85 -13.91 -2.38
N THR A 60 27.94 -12.76 -3.07
CA THR A 60 29.08 -12.41 -3.93
C THR A 60 29.68 -11.08 -3.50
N GLU A 61 30.98 -11.05 -3.25
CA GLU A 61 31.76 -9.84 -2.99
C GLU A 61 31.89 -9.01 -4.28
N GLY A 62 30.87 -8.20 -4.57
CA GLY A 62 30.94 -7.11 -5.54
C GLY A 62 30.79 -5.78 -4.81
N LEU A 63 31.92 -5.11 -4.54
CA LEU A 63 32.08 -3.82 -3.86
C LEU A 63 31.78 -3.79 -2.35
N GLY A 64 32.84 -4.01 -1.57
CA GLY A 64 32.84 -3.77 -0.12
C GLY A 64 34.20 -3.95 0.56
N LYS A 65 35.31 -3.93 -0.19
CA LYS A 65 36.65 -3.78 0.37
C LYS A 65 37.17 -2.41 -0.01
N GLU A 66 36.79 -1.38 0.73
CA GLU A 66 37.58 -0.13 0.80
C GLU A 66 37.33 0.73 2.06
N ASP A 67 36.23 0.55 2.81
CA ASP A 67 35.96 1.43 3.96
C ASP A 67 36.33 0.88 5.35
N GLU A 68 37.25 -0.09 5.45
CA GLU A 68 37.82 -0.51 6.74
C GLU A 68 39.35 -0.55 6.74
N LYS A 69 39.97 0.49 6.16
CA LYS A 69 41.35 0.86 6.53
C LYS A 69 41.66 2.33 6.27
N GLN A 70 41.04 3.24 7.04
CA GLN A 70 41.67 4.46 7.61
C GLN A 70 40.62 5.46 8.14
N ARG A 71 40.19 5.28 9.39
CA ARG A 71 40.29 6.24 10.51
C ARG A 71 39.51 5.78 11.72
#